data_AF-A0A2M7QPT1-F1
#
_entry.id   AF-A0A2M7QPT1-F1
#
_cell.length_a   1.000
_cell.length_b   1.000
_cell.length_c   1.000
_cell.angle_alpha   90.00
_cell.angle_beta   90.00
_cell.angle_gamma   90.00
#
_symmetry.space_group_name_H-M   'P 1'
#
loop_
_entity.id
_entity.type
_entity.pdbx_description
1 polymer ?
#
loop_
_entity_poly.entity_id
_entity_poly.type
_entity_poly.pdbx_seq_one_letter_code
_entity_poly.pdbx_strand_id
1 'polypeptide(L)'
;MLELTCPACGARAAETELHCGGQAHLTREGPGADDAGFRAYLFERTNPKGAHFERWRHAMGCGKWFHVARDTVTMEVFGVYAITDPAPPEAVLARIAARTGA
;
A
#
# COMPACT_ATOMS: atom_id res chain seq x y z
N MET A 1 6.66 -12.98 10.27
CA MET A 1 5.50 -12.13 10.55
C MET A 1 5.92 -10.70 10.27
N LEU A 2 5.25 -9.98 9.38
CA LEU A 2 5.58 -8.58 9.14
C LEU A 2 5.34 -7.72 10.39
N GLU A 3 6.17 -6.71 10.59
CA GLU A 3 5.96 -5.67 11.59
C GLU A 3 5.90 -4.32 10.87
N LEU A 4 4.80 -3.59 11.05
CA LEU A 4 4.57 -2.30 10.41
C LEU A 4 4.32 -1.24 11.49
N THR A 5 4.96 -0.08 11.36
CA THR A 5 4.67 1.08 12.21
C THR A 5 3.49 1.84 11.61
N CYS A 6 2.38 1.94 12.33
CA CYS A 6 1.22 2.68 11.87
C CYS A 6 1.53 4.20 11.86
N PRO A 7 1.53 4.89 10.71
CA PRO A 7 1.87 6.31 10.66
C PRO A 7 0.82 7.20 11.34
N ALA A 8 -0.41 6.68 11.54
CA ALA A 8 -1.49 7.44 12.17
C ALA A 8 -1.41 7.47 13.70
N CYS A 9 -0.89 6.41 14.34
CA CYS A 9 -0.82 6.33 15.82
C CYS A 9 0.57 6.00 16.39
N GLY A 10 1.57 5.74 15.53
CA GLY A 10 2.94 5.41 15.93
C GLY A 10 3.16 4.00 16.47
N ALA A 11 2.11 3.20 16.66
CA ALA A 11 2.23 1.84 17.17
C ALA A 11 2.93 0.92 16.16
N ARG A 12 3.87 0.09 16.64
CA ARG A 12 4.33 -1.09 15.92
C ARG A 12 3.27 -2.18 16.03
N ALA A 13 2.79 -2.66 14.90
CA ALA A 13 1.76 -3.69 14.82
C ALA A 13 2.31 -4.89 14.05
N ALA A 14 2.04 -6.09 14.56
CA ALA A 14 2.28 -7.32 13.82
C ALA A 14 1.25 -7.46 12.69
N GLU A 15 1.61 -8.18 11.64
CA GLU A 15 0.76 -8.43 10.46
C GLU A 15 -0.65 -8.92 10.82
N THR A 16 -0.76 -9.75 11.87
CA THR A 16 -2.04 -10.29 12.36
C THR A 16 -2.99 -9.22 12.89
N GLU A 17 -2.47 -8.07 13.34
CA GLU A 17 -3.24 -6.91 13.83
C GLU A 17 -3.72 -5.99 12.70
N LEU A 18 -3.26 -6.28 11.49
CA LEU A 18 -3.46 -5.46 10.31
C LEU A 18 -4.32 -6.19 9.28
N HIS A 19 -4.92 -5.42 8.38
CA HIS A 19 -5.66 -5.96 7.24
C HIS A 19 -5.10 -5.38 5.94
N CYS A 20 -4.63 -6.24 5.05
CA CYS A 20 -4.16 -5.85 3.72
C CYS A 20 -5.35 -5.60 2.78
N GLY A 21 -5.39 -4.41 2.18
CA GLY A 21 -6.42 -3.96 1.24
C GLY A 21 -5.97 -3.91 -0.22
N GLY A 22 -4.87 -4.59 -0.55
CA GLY A 22 -4.32 -4.68 -1.91
C GLY A 22 -3.71 -3.36 -2.39
N GLN A 23 -3.70 -3.16 -3.71
CA GLN A 23 -3.05 -2.02 -4.40
C GLN A 23 -3.39 -0.64 -3.78
N ALA A 24 -2.37 0.20 -3.66
CA ALA A 24 -2.45 1.62 -3.31
C ALA A 24 -2.70 2.52 -4.54
N HIS A 25 -3.05 3.78 -4.28
CA HIS A 25 -3.17 4.81 -5.33
C HIS A 25 -4.21 4.49 -6.40
N LEU A 26 -5.25 3.73 -6.02
CA LEU A 26 -6.39 3.46 -6.88
C LEU A 26 -7.46 4.55 -6.68
N THR A 27 -7.72 5.31 -7.73
CA THR A 27 -8.82 6.29 -7.76
C THR A 27 -10.14 5.58 -7.95
N ARG A 28 -11.18 6.03 -7.23
CA ARG A 28 -12.54 5.49 -7.38
C ARG A 28 -13.21 6.06 -8.62
N GLU A 29 -13.72 5.18 -9.46
CA GLU A 29 -14.62 5.57 -10.54
C GLU A 29 -16.02 5.87 -9.99
N GLY A 30 -16.58 7.01 -10.43
CA GLY A 30 -17.88 7.51 -10.01
C GLY A 30 -19.02 7.05 -10.93
N PRO A 31 -20.27 7.47 -10.66
CA PRO A 31 -21.45 7.11 -11.46
C PRO A 31 -21.41 7.56 -12.93
N GLY A 32 -20.50 8.45 -13.30
CA GLY A 32 -20.32 8.95 -14.67
C GLY A 32 -19.26 8.21 -15.49
N ALA A 33 -18.63 7.17 -14.93
CA ALA A 33 -17.68 6.35 -15.66
C ALA A 33 -18.38 5.52 -16.75
N ASP A 34 -17.66 5.23 -17.84
CA ASP A 34 -18.13 4.28 -18.83
C ASP A 34 -17.95 2.83 -18.33
N ASP A 35 -18.60 1.87 -19.02
CA ASP A 35 -18.56 0.46 -18.63
C ASP A 35 -17.12 -0.09 -18.53
N ALA A 36 -16.23 0.38 -19.42
CA ALA A 36 -14.83 -0.04 -19.44
C ALA A 36 -14.07 0.45 -18.21
N GLY A 37 -14.15 1.75 -17.89
CA GLY A 37 -13.53 2.35 -16.73
C GLY A 37 -14.09 1.77 -15.42
N PHE A 38 -15.41 1.59 -15.35
CA PHE A 38 -16.03 1.01 -14.16
C PHE A 38 -15.64 -0.45 -13.95
N ARG A 39 -15.60 -1.27 -15.03
CA ARG A 39 -15.10 -2.64 -14.98
C ARG A 39 -13.65 -2.69 -14.49
N ALA A 40 -12.76 -1.84 -15.04
CA ALA A 40 -11.36 -1.79 -14.63
C ALA A 40 -11.24 -1.44 -13.14
N TYR A 41 -11.98 -0.43 -12.67
CA TYR A 41 -12.00 -0.06 -11.25
C TYR A 41 -12.52 -1.19 -10.34
N LEU A 42 -13.53 -1.94 -10.76
CA LEU A 42 -14.07 -3.03 -9.94
C LEU A 42 -13.13 -4.23 -9.85
N PHE A 43 -12.49 -4.61 -10.95
CA PHE A 43 -11.86 -5.94 -11.07
C PHE A 43 -10.36 -5.94 -11.36
N GLU A 44 -9.80 -4.87 -11.90
CA GLU A 44 -8.40 -4.83 -12.31
C GLU A 44 -7.51 -4.24 -11.22
N ARG A 45 -6.43 -4.94 -10.88
CA ARG A 45 -5.42 -4.46 -9.93
C ARG A 45 -4.03 -4.79 -10.45
N THR A 46 -3.06 -3.94 -10.14
CA THR A 46 -1.65 -4.28 -10.34
C THR A 46 -1.29 -5.43 -9.40
N ASN A 47 -0.60 -6.44 -9.92
CA ASN A 47 -0.07 -7.55 -9.14
C ASN A 47 1.41 -7.78 -9.49
N PRO A 48 2.30 -6.84 -9.13
CA PRO A 48 3.70 -6.91 -9.50
C PRO A 48 4.44 -7.99 -8.69
N LYS A 49 5.38 -8.66 -9.34
CA LYS A 49 6.42 -9.46 -8.68
C LYS A 49 7.58 -8.53 -8.32
N GLY A 50 7.81 -8.29 -7.03
CA GLY A 50 8.79 -7.33 -6.53
C GLY A 50 8.13 -6.18 -5.79
N ALA A 51 8.67 -4.96 -5.92
CA ALA A 51 8.13 -3.79 -5.23
C ALA A 51 6.65 -3.52 -5.59
N HIS A 52 5.82 -3.42 -4.56
CA HIS A 52 4.39 -3.15 -4.65
C HIS A 52 3.99 -2.07 -3.65
N PHE A 53 3.09 -1.18 -4.08
CA PHE A 53 2.46 -0.20 -3.20
C PHE A 53 1.08 -0.71 -2.80
N GLU A 54 0.88 -0.92 -1.51
CA GLU A 54 -0.28 -1.55 -0.91
C GLU A 54 -0.98 -0.61 0.08
N ARG A 55 -2.25 -0.88 0.38
CA ARG A 55 -3.01 -0.26 1.47
C ARG A 55 -3.14 -1.23 2.62
N TRP A 56 -2.94 -0.75 3.83
CA TRP A 56 -3.09 -1.54 5.05
C TRP A 56 -3.94 -0.78 6.06
N ARG A 57 -4.78 -1.49 6.80
CA ARG A 57 -5.59 -0.95 7.88
C ARG A 57 -5.09 -1.50 9.21
N HIS A 58 -4.91 -0.62 10.20
CA HIS A 58 -4.63 -1.05 11.57
C HIS A 58 -5.91 -1.54 12.25
N ALA A 59 -6.34 -2.75 11.90
CA ALA A 59 -7.65 -3.29 12.21
C ALA A 59 -7.86 -3.53 13.72
N MET A 60 -6.82 -3.99 14.41
CA MET A 60 -6.81 -4.20 15.87
C MET A 60 -6.17 -3.03 16.64
N GLY A 61 -6.23 -1.82 16.09
CA GLY A 61 -5.70 -0.61 16.71
C GLY A 61 -6.52 0.63 16.38
N CYS A 62 -5.89 1.65 15.78
CA CYS A 62 -6.56 2.93 15.51
C CYS A 62 -7.63 2.88 14.40
N GLY A 63 -7.76 1.75 13.69
CA GLY A 63 -8.74 1.53 12.63
C GLY A 63 -8.48 2.31 11.34
N LYS A 64 -7.40 3.10 11.27
CA LYS A 64 -7.04 3.93 10.11
C LYS A 64 -6.34 3.12 9.02
N TRP A 65 -6.51 3.59 7.79
CA TRP A 65 -5.79 3.12 6.61
C TRP A 65 -4.49 3.91 6.43
N PHE A 66 -3.49 3.26 5.84
CA PHE A 66 -2.21 3.83 5.45
C PHE A 66 -1.62 3.05 4.28
N HIS A 67 -0.55 3.57 3.69
CA HIS A 67 0.14 2.90 2.58
C HIS A 67 1.42 2.20 3.04
N VAL A 68 1.77 1.13 2.34
CA VAL A 68 2.98 0.34 2.55
C VAL A 68 3.64 0.08 1.20
N ALA A 69 4.94 0.29 1.11
CA ALA A 69 5.76 -0.16 -0.01
C ALA A 69 6.53 -1.41 0.43
N ARG A 70 6.31 -2.54 -0.24
CA ARG A 70 6.89 -3.83 0.13
C ARG A 70 7.24 -4.66 -1.09
N ASP A 71 8.28 -5.47 -0.99
CA ASP A 71 8.60 -6.48 -1.98
C ASP A 71 7.69 -7.72 -1.79
N THR A 72 6.95 -8.10 -2.83
CA THR A 72 6.01 -9.24 -2.81
C THR A 72 6.70 -10.61 -2.90
N VAL A 73 8.02 -10.65 -3.10
CA VAL A 73 8.84 -11.87 -3.11
C VAL A 73 9.58 -12.01 -1.78
N THR A 74 10.31 -10.98 -1.35
CA THR A 74 11.19 -11.06 -0.17
C THR A 74 10.50 -10.65 1.13
N MET A 75 9.31 -10.05 1.04
CA MET A 75 8.57 -9.45 2.15
C MET A 75 9.25 -8.21 2.77
N GLU A 76 10.33 -7.70 2.19
CA GLU A 76 11.00 -6.50 2.69
C GLU A 76 10.10 -5.27 2.57
N VAL A 77 9.98 -4.51 3.66
CA VAL A 77 9.21 -3.26 3.71
C VAL A 77 10.14 -2.09 3.46
N PHE A 78 9.96 -1.40 2.34
CA PHE A 78 10.70 -0.19 1.99
C PHE A 78 10.24 1.02 2.80
N GLY A 79 8.95 1.06 3.14
CA GLY A 79 8.41 2.08 4.03
C GLY A 79 6.90 2.05 4.18
N VAL A 80 6.42 2.86 5.12
CA VAL A 80 5.01 3.12 5.42
C VAL A 80 4.77 4.62 5.35
N TYR A 81 3.60 5.05 4.89
CA TYR A 81 3.30 6.46 4.70
C TYR A 81 1.80 6.73 4.75
N ALA A 82 1.39 7.99 4.83
CA ALA A 82 0.01 8.37 5.12
C ALA A 82 -0.90 8.03 3.95
N ILE A 83 -2.17 7.70 4.24
CA ILE A 83 -3.19 7.44 3.20
C ILE A 83 -3.51 8.67 2.36
N THR A 84 -3.16 9.86 2.85
CA THR A 84 -3.39 11.15 2.17
C THR A 84 -2.24 11.55 1.26
N ASP A 85 -1.11 10.84 1.30
CA ASP A 85 0.02 11.15 0.43
C ASP A 85 -0.34 10.77 -1.02
N PRO A 86 -0.29 11.72 -1.98
CA PRO A 86 -0.72 11.47 -3.35
C PRO A 86 0.23 10.55 -4.13
N ALA A 87 1.43 10.33 -3.60
CA ALA A 87 2.46 9.49 -4.19
C ALA A 87 3.38 8.93 -3.09
N PRO A 88 4.15 7.86 -3.36
CA PRO A 88 5.15 7.36 -2.42
C PRO A 88 6.22 8.44 -2.10
N PRO A 89 6.65 8.58 -0.83
CA PRO A 89 7.73 9.51 -0.48
C PRO A 89 9.04 9.19 -1.19
N GLU A 90 9.84 10.21 -1.50
CA GLU A 90 11.14 10.05 -2.20
C GLU A 90 12.08 9.08 -1.49
N ALA A 91 12.12 9.11 -0.15
CA ALA A 91 12.93 8.18 0.63
C ALA A 91 12.51 6.70 0.44
N VAL A 92 11.23 6.44 0.19
CA VAL A 92 10.72 5.08 -0.11
C VAL A 92 11.15 4.66 -1.52
N LEU A 93 11.06 5.57 -2.49
CA LEU A 93 11.49 5.31 -3.87
C LEU A 93 13.00 5.05 -3.94
N ALA A 94 13.81 5.84 -3.23
CA ALA A 94 15.25 5.66 -3.16
C ALA A 94 15.64 4.28 -2.57
N ARG A 95 14.91 3.81 -1.56
CA ARG A 95 15.11 2.46 -0.98
C ARG A 95 14.78 1.35 -1.96
N ILE A 96 13.70 1.52 -2.74
CA ILE A 96 13.34 0.57 -3.81
C ILE A 96 14.46 0.53 -4.85
N ALA A 97 14.87 1.69 -5.38
CA ALA A 97 15.92 1.79 -6.41
C ALA A 97 17.24 1.15 -5.95
N ALA A 98 17.68 1.46 -4.73
CA ALA A 98 18.89 0.88 -4.13
C ALA A 98 18.81 -0.66 -4.01
N ARG A 99 17.61 -1.22 -3.85
CA ARG A 99 17.40 -2.66 -3.75
C ARG A 99 17.28 -3.34 -5.11
N THR A 100 16.66 -2.69 -6.08
CA THR A 100 16.38 -3.25 -7.41
C THR A 100 17.50 -3.02 -8.42
N GLY A 101 18.50 -2.20 -8.09
CA GLY A 101 19.63 -1.90 -8.98
C GLY A 101 19.23 -1.09 -10.22
N ALA A 102 18.14 -0.32 -10.11
CA ALA A 102 17.63 0.57 -11.15
C ALA A 102 18.01 2.03 -10.85
#